data_AF-A0A444B942-F1
#
_entry.id   AF-A0A444B942-F1
#
_cell.length_a   1.000
_cell.length_b   1.000
_cell.length_c   1.000
_cell.angle_alpha   90.00
_cell.angle_beta   90.00
_cell.angle_gamma   90.00
#
_symmetry.space_group_name_H-M   'P 1'
#
loop_
_entity.id
_entity.type
_entity.pdbx_description
1 polymer ?
#
loop_
_entity_poly.entity_id
_entity_poly.type
_entity_poly.pdbx_seq_one_letter_code
_entity_poly.pdbx_strand_id
1 'polypeptide(L)'
;MRPRGRRAGAGLSALALGLALLAGCTDTEEAPEPTGGATWERTAVLDPWLDAVSTSDVEAANVVVLGDSVSEGYGLSNHLERRWVDRLQAGLRQRAGAPGCPTTPGGWHGTTSLVPADYRAQSLPHPRVGGRADPAPTLGPGGRGLTLRPGASVTWLVDARSVDIGYRTRFAGGPLRVEIDGQVPADGISVPTDADPSAERKVWSSGDLGPGSHRVTVSNPQPATSSHFATVTDLTPFRGDRGRCVHVLDASRSGVSAQTIAQTPTYLKDSLSLDPDLVLVPLGFNDRRAGVRPADFGRSLDTLVRQARSLGYEGPILLVGWFTPGTDGPDWSGYLRQMAARTDHEGVSFIDLSAVLPAARPGSRYYIDGLHPSADGQPLIASSLVEALAPEDEQDTPGSAGTGRDPAQGPDESTRPS
;
A
#
# COMPACT_ATOMS: atom_id res chain seq x y z
N MET A 1 -35.85 -34.34 -70.85
CA MET A 1 -36.52 -35.66 -70.91
C MET A 1 -37.10 -35.97 -69.53
N ARG A 2 -38.42 -35.85 -69.35
CA ARG A 2 -39.12 -36.47 -68.21
C ARG A 2 -39.58 -37.87 -68.66
N PRO A 3 -39.61 -38.84 -67.74
CA PRO A 3 -40.80 -39.66 -67.65
C PRO A 3 -41.34 -39.80 -66.22
N ARG A 4 -42.63 -40.13 -66.20
CA ARG A 4 -43.57 -40.32 -65.09
C ARG A 4 -43.48 -41.76 -64.54
N GLY A 5 -43.94 -42.00 -63.30
CA GLY A 5 -44.44 -43.34 -62.94
C GLY A 5 -44.61 -43.72 -61.45
N ARG A 6 -45.78 -43.39 -60.88
CA ARG A 6 -46.65 -44.12 -59.91
C ARG A 6 -46.10 -45.04 -58.77
N ARG A 7 -46.49 -44.62 -57.54
CA ARG A 7 -47.26 -45.29 -56.43
C ARG A 7 -46.88 -46.68 -55.85
N ALA A 8 -46.85 -46.65 -54.50
CA ALA A 8 -47.42 -47.57 -53.48
C ALA A 8 -46.50 -48.62 -52.81
N GLY A 9 -46.51 -48.59 -51.47
CA GLY A 9 -45.95 -49.62 -50.59
C GLY A 9 -45.72 -49.09 -49.17
N ALA A 10 -46.65 -49.36 -48.25
CA ALA A 10 -46.62 -48.96 -46.86
C ALA A 10 -45.62 -49.79 -46.03
N GLY A 11 -45.09 -49.18 -44.96
CA GLY A 11 -44.34 -49.89 -43.92
C GLY A 11 -43.93 -48.93 -42.80
N LEU A 12 -44.72 -48.89 -41.72
CA LEU A 12 -44.39 -48.20 -40.48
C LEU A 12 -43.15 -48.85 -39.84
N SER A 13 -42.17 -48.04 -39.45
CA SER A 13 -41.36 -48.25 -38.24
C SER A 13 -40.80 -46.89 -37.82
N ALA A 14 -41.23 -46.45 -36.64
CA ALA A 14 -40.81 -45.20 -36.04
C ALA A 14 -39.36 -45.32 -35.56
N LEU A 15 -38.46 -44.49 -36.10
CA LEU A 15 -37.18 -44.17 -35.50
C LEU A 15 -37.14 -42.65 -35.31
N ALA A 16 -37.32 -42.20 -34.07
CA ALA A 16 -37.06 -40.83 -33.68
C ALA A 16 -35.54 -40.64 -33.60
N LEU A 17 -34.92 -40.09 -34.66
CA LEU A 17 -33.60 -39.47 -34.55
C LEU A 17 -33.78 -38.09 -33.93
N GLY A 18 -33.43 -37.96 -32.64
CA GLY A 18 -33.24 -36.67 -32.00
C GLY A 18 -32.06 -35.95 -32.64
N LEU A 19 -32.31 -34.76 -33.19
CA LEU A 19 -31.28 -33.78 -33.49
C LEU A 19 -30.65 -33.34 -32.16
N ALA A 20 -29.36 -33.64 -31.97
CA ALA A 20 -28.57 -33.04 -30.92
C ALA A 20 -28.37 -31.55 -31.22
N LEU A 21 -29.01 -30.68 -30.45
CA LEU A 21 -28.66 -29.28 -30.34
C LEU A 21 -27.34 -29.18 -29.57
N LEU A 22 -26.25 -28.83 -30.26
CA LEU A 22 -25.02 -28.38 -29.63
C LEU A 22 -25.27 -26.97 -29.05
N ALA A 23 -25.81 -26.93 -27.84
CA ALA A 23 -25.65 -25.78 -26.95
C ALA A 23 -24.22 -25.83 -26.40
N GLY A 24 -23.31 -25.10 -27.03
CA GLY A 24 -21.99 -24.84 -26.47
C GLY A 24 -22.17 -24.00 -25.21
N CYS A 25 -22.09 -24.66 -24.06
CA CYS A 25 -22.02 -24.02 -22.75
C CYS A 25 -20.63 -23.40 -22.63
N THR A 26 -20.54 -22.07 -22.60
CA THR A 26 -19.37 -21.38 -22.05
C THR A 26 -19.61 -21.22 -20.55
N ASP A 27 -19.45 -22.33 -19.82
CA ASP A 27 -19.33 -22.26 -18.37
C ASP A 27 -17.87 -21.88 -18.05
N THR A 28 -17.62 -20.59 -17.92
CA THR A 28 -16.53 -20.14 -17.05
C THR A 28 -16.95 -20.49 -15.63
N GLU A 29 -16.51 -21.64 -15.12
CA GLU A 29 -16.60 -21.96 -13.69
C GLU A 29 -15.82 -20.88 -12.93
N GLU A 30 -16.55 -19.91 -12.37
CA GLU A 30 -16.02 -18.97 -11.39
C GLU A 30 -15.64 -19.80 -10.15
N ALA A 31 -14.39 -19.68 -9.71
CA ALA A 31 -13.89 -20.43 -8.56
C ALA A 31 -14.73 -20.11 -7.31
N PRO A 32 -14.95 -21.08 -6.40
CA PRO A 32 -15.74 -20.83 -5.20
C PRO A 32 -15.13 -19.68 -4.40
N GLU A 33 -15.99 -18.76 -3.99
CA GLU A 33 -15.65 -17.64 -3.11
C GLU A 33 -15.00 -18.17 -1.81
N PRO A 34 -13.94 -17.52 -1.31
CA PRO A 34 -13.28 -17.93 -0.07
C PRO A 34 -14.29 -17.88 1.10
N THR A 35 -14.35 -18.97 1.88
CA THR A 35 -15.32 -19.16 2.97
C THR A 35 -14.71 -19.08 4.37
N GLY A 36 -13.42 -18.77 4.48
CA GLY A 36 -12.71 -18.57 5.75
C GLY A 36 -12.36 -17.11 5.98
N GLY A 37 -12.26 -16.70 7.25
CA GLY A 37 -11.66 -15.41 7.65
C GLY A 37 -10.13 -15.48 7.65
N ALA A 38 -9.47 -14.32 7.68
CA ALA A 38 -8.00 -14.27 7.73
C ALA A 38 -7.52 -14.84 9.07
N THR A 39 -6.46 -15.64 9.07
CA THR A 39 -5.89 -16.14 10.32
C THR A 39 -4.90 -15.13 10.88
N TRP A 40 -5.06 -14.85 12.18
CA TRP A 40 -4.31 -13.84 12.92
C TRP A 40 -3.44 -14.43 14.00
N GLU A 41 -2.24 -13.90 14.14
CA GLU A 41 -1.36 -14.21 15.26
C GLU A 41 -0.94 -12.93 16.00
N ARG A 42 -1.10 -12.95 17.33
CA ARG A 42 -0.74 -11.86 18.25
C ARG A 42 -1.36 -10.50 17.93
N THR A 43 -2.69 -10.43 17.84
CA THR A 43 -3.41 -9.17 17.56
C THR A 43 -3.10 -8.04 18.53
N ALA A 44 -2.88 -8.33 19.82
CA ALA A 44 -2.49 -7.34 20.84
C ALA A 44 -1.17 -6.61 20.55
N VAL A 45 -0.32 -7.13 19.65
CA VAL A 45 0.87 -6.40 19.17
C VAL A 45 0.49 -5.12 18.43
N LEU A 46 -0.72 -5.06 17.86
CA LEU A 46 -1.22 -3.93 17.09
C LEU A 46 -1.92 -2.87 17.95
N ASP A 47 -2.05 -3.07 19.26
CA ASP A 47 -2.71 -2.10 20.16
C ASP A 47 -2.11 -0.68 20.02
N PRO A 48 -0.78 -0.47 19.97
CA PRO A 48 -0.22 0.88 19.78
C PRO A 48 -0.64 1.52 18.45
N TRP A 49 -0.82 0.71 17.41
CA TRP A 49 -1.32 1.19 16.12
C TRP A 49 -2.80 1.58 16.22
N LEU A 50 -3.62 0.75 16.86
CA LEU A 50 -5.05 1.04 17.06
C LEU A 50 -5.26 2.30 17.91
N ASP A 51 -4.42 2.51 18.93
CA ASP A 51 -4.40 3.73 19.72
C ASP A 51 -4.08 4.95 18.84
N ALA A 52 -3.03 4.88 18.00
CA ALA A 52 -2.68 5.96 17.08
C ALA A 52 -3.84 6.29 16.11
N VAL A 53 -4.53 5.28 15.58
CA VAL A 53 -5.72 5.48 14.74
C VAL A 53 -6.85 6.17 15.49
N SER A 54 -7.08 5.80 16.75
CA SER A 54 -8.15 6.37 17.59
C SER A 54 -7.94 7.86 17.90
N THR A 55 -6.69 8.31 17.98
CA THR A 55 -6.31 9.71 18.21
C THR A 55 -5.96 10.45 16.92
N SER A 56 -6.31 9.87 15.76
CA SER A 56 -5.89 10.43 14.48
C SER A 56 -6.57 11.75 14.12
N ASP A 57 -7.51 12.26 14.91
CA ASP A 57 -8.10 13.59 14.69
C ASP A 57 -7.15 14.73 15.08
N VAL A 58 -6.18 14.48 15.97
CA VAL A 58 -5.21 15.45 16.49
C VAL A 58 -3.76 15.21 16.06
N GLU A 59 -3.38 13.94 15.83
CA GLU A 59 -2.04 13.54 15.40
C GLU A 59 -2.15 12.58 14.19
N ALA A 60 -1.16 12.58 13.30
CA ALA A 60 -1.19 11.68 12.15
C ALA A 60 -0.85 10.25 12.59
N ALA A 61 -1.63 9.27 12.13
CA ALA A 61 -1.31 7.85 12.32
C ALA A 61 -0.71 7.29 11.03
N ASN A 62 0.58 6.99 11.01
CA ASN A 62 1.33 6.65 9.82
C ASN A 62 1.57 5.14 9.69
N VAL A 63 1.03 4.55 8.62
CA VAL A 63 1.43 3.22 8.16
C VAL A 63 2.47 3.37 7.06
N VAL A 64 3.60 2.67 7.15
CA VAL A 64 4.58 2.56 6.06
C VAL A 64 4.54 1.17 5.45
N VAL A 65 4.30 1.09 4.14
CA VAL A 65 4.23 -0.17 3.39
C VAL A 65 5.58 -0.47 2.73
N LEU A 66 6.30 -1.47 3.24
CA LEU A 66 7.52 -2.01 2.63
C LEU A 66 7.18 -3.12 1.62
N GLY A 67 6.54 -2.73 0.52
CA GLY A 67 5.95 -3.68 -0.44
C GLY A 67 6.72 -3.86 -1.74
N ASP A 68 6.11 -4.62 -2.65
CA ASP A 68 6.62 -4.88 -4.01
C ASP A 68 5.66 -4.34 -5.10
N SER A 69 5.65 -4.96 -6.28
CA SER A 69 4.79 -4.56 -7.41
C SER A 69 3.29 -4.68 -7.11
N VAL A 70 2.90 -5.55 -6.18
CA VAL A 70 1.49 -5.64 -5.73
C VAL A 70 1.09 -4.37 -4.99
N SER A 71 2.00 -3.81 -4.19
CA SER A 71 1.79 -2.61 -3.39
C SER A 71 1.93 -1.32 -4.20
N GLU A 72 2.85 -1.28 -5.16
CA GLU A 72 2.94 -0.18 -6.14
C GLU A 72 1.70 -0.07 -7.04
N GLY A 73 0.88 -1.13 -7.12
CA GLY A 73 -0.31 -1.15 -7.97
C GLY A 73 0.01 -1.43 -9.43
N TYR A 74 0.85 -2.44 -9.71
CA TYR A 74 1.16 -2.86 -11.08
C TYR A 74 -0.07 -3.00 -11.95
N GLY A 75 -0.05 -2.33 -13.11
CA GLY A 75 -1.15 -2.27 -14.06
C GLY A 75 -2.23 -1.23 -13.77
N LEU A 76 -2.12 -0.44 -12.68
CA LEU A 76 -3.10 0.58 -12.30
C LEU A 76 -2.54 2.00 -12.40
N SER A 77 -1.72 2.21 -13.41
CA SER A 77 -0.87 3.38 -13.52
C SER A 77 -1.52 4.73 -13.56
N ASN A 78 -2.68 4.79 -14.18
CA ASN A 78 -3.46 6.00 -14.34
C ASN A 78 -4.61 6.05 -13.31
N HIS A 79 -4.65 5.08 -12.40
CA HIS A 79 -5.79 4.81 -11.51
C HIS A 79 -5.34 4.38 -10.11
N LEU A 80 -4.44 5.14 -9.48
CA LEU A 80 -3.99 4.78 -8.14
C LEU A 80 -5.09 4.80 -7.10
N GLU A 81 -6.14 5.59 -7.29
CA GLU A 81 -7.32 5.54 -6.42
C GLU A 81 -7.92 4.13 -6.33
N ARG A 82 -7.54 3.22 -7.25
CA ARG A 82 -7.96 1.82 -7.26
C ARG A 82 -6.98 0.88 -6.57
N ARG A 83 -5.73 1.27 -6.27
CA ARG A 83 -4.75 0.40 -5.58
C ARG A 83 -5.20 0.12 -4.15
N TRP A 84 -4.79 -1.01 -3.59
CA TRP A 84 -5.17 -1.38 -2.23
C TRP A 84 -4.61 -0.43 -1.17
N VAL A 85 -3.43 0.17 -1.38
CA VAL A 85 -2.81 1.13 -0.45
C VAL A 85 -3.70 2.37 -0.27
N ASP A 86 -4.15 3.00 -1.37
CA ASP A 86 -5.06 4.14 -1.34
C ASP A 86 -6.45 3.78 -0.77
N ARG A 87 -6.94 2.57 -1.07
CA ARG A 87 -8.21 2.05 -0.54
C ARG A 87 -8.13 1.73 0.94
N LEU A 88 -7.00 1.19 1.41
CA LEU A 88 -6.74 0.90 2.82
C LEU A 88 -6.80 2.20 3.62
N GLN A 89 -6.10 3.24 3.16
CA GLN A 89 -6.17 4.54 3.80
C GLN A 89 -7.60 5.08 3.89
N ALA A 90 -8.32 5.04 2.77
CA ALA A 90 -9.71 5.49 2.72
C ALA A 90 -10.60 4.71 3.70
N GLY A 91 -10.47 3.38 3.74
CA GLY A 91 -11.22 2.52 4.65
C GLY A 91 -10.86 2.74 6.12
N LEU A 92 -9.57 2.87 6.45
CA LEU A 92 -9.12 3.17 7.81
C LEU A 92 -9.65 4.52 8.29
N ARG A 93 -9.60 5.56 7.46
CA ARG A 93 -10.17 6.87 7.79
C ARG A 93 -11.68 6.81 7.97
N GLN A 94 -12.37 6.03 7.13
CA GLN A 94 -13.81 5.82 7.26
C GLN A 94 -14.15 5.13 8.60
N ARG A 95 -13.40 4.11 8.97
CA ARG A 95 -13.58 3.37 10.23
C ARG A 95 -13.21 4.20 11.46
N ALA A 96 -12.12 4.95 11.40
CA ALA A 96 -11.65 5.81 12.49
C ALA A 96 -12.62 6.97 12.78
N GLY A 97 -13.34 7.47 11.77
CA GLY A 97 -14.36 8.50 11.94
C GLY A 97 -13.83 9.90 12.28
N ALA A 98 -12.51 10.13 12.15
CA ALA A 98 -11.88 11.41 12.43
C ALA A 98 -12.46 12.56 11.57
N PRO A 99 -13.02 13.64 12.18
CA PRO A 99 -13.69 14.71 11.45
C PRO A 99 -12.79 15.43 10.43
N GLY A 100 -13.31 15.61 9.21
CA GLY A 100 -12.63 16.35 8.15
C GLY A 100 -11.51 15.58 7.43
N CYS A 101 -11.26 14.32 7.80
CA CYS A 101 -10.36 13.45 7.07
C CYS A 101 -10.99 12.99 5.74
N PRO A 102 -10.30 13.13 4.58
CA PRO A 102 -10.80 12.62 3.32
C PRO A 102 -10.92 11.08 3.34
N THR A 103 -12.13 10.55 3.19
CA THR A 103 -12.44 9.10 3.21
C THR A 103 -12.55 8.47 1.83
N THR A 104 -12.25 9.21 0.77
CA THR A 104 -12.13 8.65 -0.59
C THR A 104 -10.67 8.36 -0.92
N PRO A 105 -10.38 7.28 -1.67
CA PRO A 105 -9.03 6.98 -2.15
C PRO A 105 -8.44 8.20 -2.88
N GLY A 106 -7.23 8.61 -2.47
CA GLY A 106 -6.66 9.89 -2.89
C GLY A 106 -5.89 9.82 -4.22
N GLY A 107 -5.37 8.65 -4.59
CA GLY A 107 -4.47 8.50 -5.72
C GLY A 107 -3.28 9.45 -5.59
N TRP A 108 -3.03 10.25 -6.62
CA TRP A 108 -1.98 11.29 -6.66
C TRP A 108 -2.14 12.41 -5.65
N HIS A 109 -3.33 12.52 -5.10
CA HIS A 109 -3.78 13.64 -4.29
C HIS A 109 -3.87 13.24 -2.81
N GLY A 110 -3.66 11.97 -2.46
CA GLY A 110 -3.68 11.51 -1.07
C GLY A 110 -2.28 11.38 -0.49
N THR A 111 -2.23 11.06 0.80
CA THR A 111 -0.99 10.71 1.52
C THR A 111 -0.45 9.33 1.12
N THR A 112 -0.01 9.27 -0.14
CA THR A 112 0.78 8.20 -0.72
C THR A 112 2.07 8.86 -1.21
N SER A 113 3.21 8.53 -0.59
CA SER A 113 4.53 9.05 -1.00
C SER A 113 4.79 8.78 -2.49
N LEU A 114 5.03 9.84 -3.26
CA LEU A 114 5.28 9.84 -4.70
C LEU A 114 6.80 9.82 -4.95
N VAL A 115 7.34 8.67 -5.32
CA VAL A 115 8.81 8.47 -5.31
C VAL A 115 9.39 8.74 -6.71
N PRO A 116 10.50 9.48 -6.86
CA PRO A 116 10.79 10.29 -8.05
C PRO A 116 11.17 9.53 -9.34
N ALA A 117 11.08 8.20 -9.39
CA ALA A 117 11.59 7.41 -10.52
C ALA A 117 10.60 6.37 -11.06
N ASP A 118 10.59 6.27 -12.39
CA ASP A 118 9.84 5.34 -13.25
C ASP A 118 10.20 3.87 -12.98
N TYR A 119 9.21 3.03 -12.69
CA TYR A 119 9.36 1.56 -12.71
C TYR A 119 8.13 0.85 -13.29
N ARG A 120 8.29 -0.45 -13.56
CA ARG A 120 7.48 -1.31 -14.47
C ARG A 120 5.97 -1.30 -14.28
N ALA A 121 5.52 -0.88 -13.11
CA ALA A 121 4.18 -0.35 -12.92
C ALA A 121 4.28 1.16 -13.13
N GLN A 122 3.91 1.65 -14.33
CA GLN A 122 3.55 3.07 -14.42
C GLN A 122 2.62 3.30 -13.22
N SER A 123 2.96 4.18 -12.31
CA SER A 123 2.22 4.34 -11.05
C SER A 123 2.47 5.73 -10.51
N LEU A 124 2.71 6.68 -11.44
CA LEU A 124 2.73 8.14 -11.34
C LEU A 124 2.19 8.75 -12.66
N PRO A 125 1.47 9.90 -12.72
CA PRO A 125 1.71 10.84 -13.78
C PRO A 125 3.19 11.16 -13.64
N HIS A 126 3.99 10.61 -14.56
CA HIS A 126 5.44 10.57 -14.42
C HIS A 126 5.99 11.94 -13.99
N PRO A 127 6.83 11.99 -12.93
CA PRO A 127 7.58 13.20 -12.66
C PRO A 127 8.37 13.52 -13.93
N ARG A 128 8.24 14.76 -14.40
CA ARG A 128 8.94 15.19 -15.61
C ARG A 128 10.37 15.51 -15.21
N VAL A 129 11.30 14.69 -15.67
CA VAL A 129 12.73 14.90 -15.45
C VAL A 129 13.28 15.78 -16.57
N GLY A 130 13.85 16.92 -16.20
CA GLY A 130 14.60 17.80 -17.09
C GLY A 130 16.11 17.62 -16.90
N GLY A 131 16.87 17.55 -17.99
CA GLY A 131 18.32 17.36 -17.92
C GLY A 131 18.72 15.91 -17.64
N ARG A 132 19.91 15.70 -17.05
CA ARG A 132 20.44 14.36 -16.73
C ARG A 132 20.19 14.02 -15.27
N ALA A 133 19.51 12.91 -15.02
CA ALA A 133 19.34 12.34 -13.69
C ALA A 133 19.58 10.83 -13.73
N ASP A 134 20.07 10.29 -12.62
CA ASP A 134 20.45 8.89 -12.47
C ASP A 134 19.58 8.27 -11.34
N PRO A 135 18.91 7.12 -11.56
CA PRO A 135 18.18 6.43 -10.50
C PRO A 135 19.10 6.03 -9.34
N ALA A 136 18.60 6.13 -8.11
CA ALA A 136 19.29 5.76 -6.88
C ALA A 136 18.52 4.65 -6.16
N PRO A 137 18.64 3.38 -6.61
CA PRO A 137 17.77 2.28 -6.19
C PRO A 137 17.98 1.82 -4.73
N THR A 138 18.82 2.49 -3.96
CA THR A 138 19.11 2.17 -2.55
C THR A 138 18.73 3.29 -1.61
N LEU A 139 18.26 4.42 -2.14
CA LEU A 139 17.99 5.65 -1.39
C LEU A 139 16.52 6.03 -1.47
N GLY A 140 16.01 6.58 -0.37
CA GLY A 140 14.63 7.00 -0.20
C GLY A 140 13.69 5.86 0.21
N PRO A 141 12.47 6.20 0.66
CA PRO A 141 11.41 5.23 0.85
C PRO A 141 11.15 4.46 -0.45
N GLY A 142 11.11 3.13 -0.39
CA GLY A 142 11.01 2.30 -1.59
C GLY A 142 12.30 2.17 -2.40
N GLY A 143 13.40 2.81 -2.01
CA GLY A 143 14.65 2.77 -2.78
C GLY A 143 14.42 3.22 -4.22
N ARG A 144 13.71 4.33 -4.41
CA ARG A 144 13.37 4.89 -5.73
C ARG A 144 13.81 6.36 -5.86
N GLY A 145 14.83 6.76 -5.09
CA GLY A 145 15.42 8.08 -5.20
C GLY A 145 15.97 8.39 -6.58
N LEU A 146 16.11 9.68 -6.88
CA LEU A 146 16.59 10.21 -8.15
C LEU A 146 17.73 11.19 -7.89
N THR A 147 18.89 10.92 -8.47
CA THR A 147 20.07 11.79 -8.35
C THR A 147 20.15 12.76 -9.51
N LEU A 148 19.96 14.04 -9.22
CA LEU A 148 20.02 15.15 -10.16
C LEU A 148 21.47 15.60 -10.36
N ARG A 149 21.93 15.53 -11.61
CA ARG A 149 23.18 16.18 -12.02
C ARG A 149 23.03 17.70 -11.98
N PRO A 150 24.13 18.47 -11.94
CA PRO A 150 24.06 19.92 -12.08
C PRO A 150 23.22 20.35 -13.30
N GLY A 151 22.28 21.26 -13.09
CA GLY A 151 21.30 21.73 -14.07
C GLY A 151 20.09 20.83 -14.29
N ALA A 152 20.03 19.64 -13.68
CA ALA A 152 18.88 18.75 -13.80
C ALA A 152 17.76 19.12 -12.83
N SER A 153 16.54 18.70 -13.16
CA SER A 153 15.33 18.94 -12.38
C SER A 153 14.36 17.77 -12.47
N VAL A 154 13.44 17.73 -11.52
CA VAL A 154 12.30 16.82 -11.47
C VAL A 154 11.05 17.64 -11.10
N THR A 155 9.96 17.44 -11.83
CA THR A 155 8.74 18.24 -11.69
C THR A 155 7.50 17.37 -11.55
N TRP A 156 6.65 17.71 -10.58
CA TRP A 156 5.35 17.10 -10.34
C TRP A 156 4.22 18.10 -10.57
N LEU A 157 3.04 17.56 -10.88
CA LEU A 157 1.76 18.26 -10.76
C LEU A 157 0.98 17.55 -9.67
N VAL A 158 0.62 18.26 -8.61
CA VAL A 158 -0.11 17.73 -7.47
C VAL A 158 -1.36 18.56 -7.21
N ASP A 159 -2.41 17.94 -6.70
CA ASP A 159 -3.53 18.66 -6.09
C ASP A 159 -3.40 18.46 -4.58
N ALA A 160 -2.93 19.48 -3.89
CA ALA A 160 -2.48 19.39 -2.51
C ALA A 160 -2.48 20.77 -1.85
N ARG A 161 -2.76 20.81 -0.55
CA ARG A 161 -2.62 22.03 0.26
C ARG A 161 -1.20 22.20 0.81
N SER A 162 -0.41 21.13 0.85
CA SER A 162 1.00 21.20 1.17
C SER A 162 1.72 19.99 0.61
N VAL A 163 3.03 20.10 0.40
CA VAL A 163 3.89 18.99 0.01
C VAL A 163 5.12 18.90 0.91
N ASP A 164 5.54 17.67 1.17
CA ASP A 164 6.85 17.37 1.72
C ASP A 164 7.73 16.78 0.62
N ILE A 165 8.98 17.22 0.56
CA ILE A 165 9.98 16.78 -0.42
C ILE A 165 11.12 16.13 0.36
N GLY A 166 11.25 14.81 0.23
CA GLY A 166 12.37 14.08 0.77
C GLY A 166 13.62 14.29 -0.08
N TYR A 167 14.76 14.49 0.58
CA TYR A 167 16.07 14.58 -0.07
C TYR A 167 17.16 13.97 0.80
N ARG A 168 18.30 13.64 0.19
CA ARG A 168 19.45 13.07 0.91
C ARG A 168 20.53 14.11 1.10
N THR A 169 21.03 14.20 2.32
CA THR A 169 22.32 14.85 2.58
C THR A 169 23.46 13.90 2.21
N ARG A 170 24.63 14.45 1.91
CA ARG A 170 25.89 13.73 1.72
C ARG A 170 27.07 14.69 1.78
N PHE A 171 28.27 14.17 2.02
CA PHE A 171 29.48 14.95 1.85
C PHE A 171 29.56 15.53 0.42
N ALA A 172 29.76 16.85 0.30
CA ALA A 172 29.75 17.58 -0.97
C ALA A 172 28.45 17.41 -1.80
N GLY A 173 27.30 17.39 -1.13
CA GLY A 173 26.00 17.48 -1.78
C GLY A 173 25.83 18.80 -2.54
N GLY A 174 25.16 18.75 -3.70
CA GLY A 174 24.72 19.96 -4.39
C GLY A 174 23.47 20.52 -3.70
N PRO A 175 23.38 21.83 -3.41
CA PRO A 175 22.16 22.38 -2.81
C PRO A 175 20.97 22.09 -3.73
N LEU A 176 19.81 21.86 -3.14
CA LEU A 176 18.57 21.79 -3.90
C LEU A 176 17.94 23.18 -4.00
N ARG A 177 17.30 23.43 -5.13
CA ARG A 177 16.38 24.57 -5.29
C ARG A 177 14.98 24.04 -5.54
N VAL A 178 14.02 24.53 -4.78
CA VAL A 178 12.61 24.16 -4.88
C VAL A 178 11.82 25.34 -5.44
N GLU A 179 10.97 25.07 -6.42
CA GLU A 179 10.08 26.04 -7.05
C GLU A 179 8.64 25.52 -7.00
N ILE A 180 7.73 26.38 -6.58
CA ILE A 180 6.29 26.16 -6.51
C ILE A 180 5.61 27.16 -7.43
N ASP A 181 4.88 26.68 -8.44
CA ASP A 181 4.13 27.52 -9.40
C ASP A 181 4.97 28.62 -10.06
N GLY A 182 6.24 28.33 -10.36
CA GLY A 182 7.17 29.29 -10.96
C GLY A 182 7.80 30.27 -9.96
N GLN A 183 7.46 30.17 -8.68
CA GLN A 183 8.02 30.99 -7.60
C GLN A 183 8.94 30.16 -6.72
N VAL A 184 9.98 30.80 -6.17
CA VAL A 184 10.95 30.12 -5.28
C VAL A 184 10.79 30.69 -3.88
N PRO A 185 10.20 29.92 -2.95
CA PRO A 185 10.12 30.30 -1.55
C PRO A 185 11.51 30.60 -0.99
N ALA A 186 11.61 31.49 0.01
CA ALA A 186 12.89 31.94 0.55
C ALA A 186 13.75 30.79 1.09
N ASP A 187 13.12 29.83 1.76
CA ASP A 187 13.71 28.58 2.26
C ASP A 187 13.92 27.51 1.17
N GLY A 188 13.31 27.68 -0.01
CA GLY A 188 13.52 26.87 -1.20
C GLY A 188 14.66 27.33 -2.12
N ILE A 189 15.27 28.49 -1.85
CA ILE A 189 16.36 29.05 -2.69
C ILE A 189 17.59 28.14 -2.71
N SER A 190 17.99 27.64 -1.55
CA SER A 190 19.18 26.81 -1.38
C SER A 190 19.00 25.91 -0.17
N VAL A 191 18.36 24.76 -0.38
CA VAL A 191 18.22 23.71 0.62
C VAL A 191 19.57 23.00 0.73
N PRO A 192 20.26 23.09 1.88
CA PRO A 192 21.59 22.53 2.05
C PRO A 192 21.51 20.99 2.09
N THR A 193 22.35 20.35 1.28
CA THR A 193 22.48 18.88 1.25
C THR A 193 23.87 18.42 1.68
N ASP A 194 24.81 19.34 1.89
CA ASP A 194 26.18 19.11 2.33
C ASP A 194 26.39 19.25 3.84
N ALA A 195 25.35 19.66 4.57
CA ALA A 195 25.43 20.04 5.97
C ALA A 195 25.54 18.86 6.97
N ASP A 196 25.26 17.62 6.54
CA ASP A 196 25.18 16.47 7.45
C ASP A 196 26.08 15.30 6.98
N PRO A 197 27.13 14.95 7.75
CA PRO A 197 28.08 13.90 7.38
C PRO A 197 27.48 12.50 7.49
N SER A 198 26.33 12.34 8.17
CA SER A 198 25.66 11.05 8.34
C SER A 198 24.98 10.55 7.05
N ALA A 199 24.87 11.42 6.04
CA ALA A 199 24.12 11.20 4.81
C ALA A 199 22.73 10.65 5.15
N GLU A 200 21.84 11.52 5.58
CA GLU A 200 20.49 11.17 6.03
C GLU A 200 19.43 11.69 5.07
N ARG A 201 18.28 11.02 5.07
CA ARG A 201 17.09 11.60 4.46
C ARG A 201 16.61 12.74 5.36
N LYS A 202 16.39 13.91 4.77
CA LYS A 202 15.76 15.07 5.38
C LYS A 202 14.54 15.46 4.53
N VAL A 203 13.70 16.31 5.07
CA VAL A 203 12.46 16.75 4.43
C VAL A 203 12.45 18.27 4.35
N TRP A 204 12.12 18.78 3.17
CA TRP A 204 11.73 20.17 2.98
C TRP A 204 10.20 20.23 2.85
N SER A 205 9.54 21.18 3.50
CA SER A 205 8.07 21.31 3.49
C SER A 205 7.66 22.63 2.88
N SER A 206 6.62 22.62 2.05
CA SER A 206 6.16 23.83 1.35
C SER A 206 5.42 24.84 2.21
N GLY A 207 4.95 24.44 3.40
CA GLY A 207 3.87 25.14 4.08
C GLY A 207 2.54 25.03 3.32
N ASP A 208 1.57 25.87 3.68
CA ASP A 208 0.26 25.92 3.03
C ASP A 208 0.37 26.59 1.64
N LEU A 209 0.00 25.84 0.62
CA LEU A 209 -0.07 26.26 -0.79
C LEU A 209 -1.44 26.82 -1.16
N GLY A 210 -2.44 26.65 -0.28
CA GLY A 210 -3.84 26.86 -0.62
C GLY A 210 -4.45 25.65 -1.32
N PRO A 211 -5.76 25.68 -1.65
CA PRO A 211 -6.39 24.60 -2.39
C PRO A 211 -6.05 24.65 -3.88
N GLY A 212 -5.91 23.48 -4.51
CA GLY A 212 -5.85 23.33 -5.95
C GLY A 212 -4.59 22.66 -6.46
N SER A 213 -4.38 22.78 -7.77
CA SER A 213 -3.26 22.16 -8.46
C SER A 213 -2.01 23.04 -8.41
N HIS A 214 -0.90 22.46 -7.98
CA HIS A 214 0.40 23.11 -7.89
C HIS A 214 1.45 22.37 -8.71
N ARG A 215 2.34 23.13 -9.36
CA ARG A 215 3.54 22.62 -10.01
C ARG A 215 4.70 22.73 -9.04
N VAL A 216 5.26 21.58 -8.67
CA VAL A 216 6.42 21.49 -7.77
C VAL A 216 7.63 21.06 -8.58
N THR A 217 8.69 21.87 -8.61
CA THR A 217 9.94 21.55 -9.29
C THR A 217 11.09 21.55 -8.30
N VAL A 218 11.87 20.48 -8.29
CA VAL A 218 13.11 20.38 -7.53
C VAL A 218 14.26 20.31 -8.52
N SER A 219 15.28 21.14 -8.32
CA SER A 219 16.42 21.24 -9.23
C SER A 219 17.75 21.24 -8.50
N ASN A 220 18.79 20.81 -9.19
CA ASN A 220 20.17 21.06 -8.81
C ASN A 220 20.66 22.29 -9.58
N PRO A 221 20.71 23.49 -8.97
CA PRO A 221 20.99 24.75 -9.65
C PRO A 221 22.47 24.94 -9.97
N GLN A 222 23.32 23.96 -9.64
CA GLN A 222 24.76 24.05 -9.88
C GLN A 222 25.09 24.12 -11.38
N PRO A 223 26.18 24.81 -11.77
CA PRO A 223 26.62 24.85 -13.15
C PRO A 223 27.07 23.47 -13.63
N ALA A 224 26.97 23.21 -14.94
CA ALA A 224 27.32 21.91 -15.54
C ALA A 224 28.78 21.46 -15.30
N THR A 225 29.67 22.37 -14.90
CA THR A 225 31.07 22.10 -14.52
C THR A 225 31.22 21.57 -13.09
N SER A 226 30.17 21.67 -12.26
CA SER A 226 30.19 21.19 -10.88
C SER A 226 30.20 19.65 -10.84
N SER A 227 30.79 19.10 -9.79
CA SER A 227 30.72 17.66 -9.45
C SER A 227 29.71 17.37 -8.32
N HIS A 228 28.92 18.37 -7.91
CA HIS A 228 28.02 18.26 -6.78
C HIS A 228 26.61 17.89 -7.25
N PHE A 229 26.26 16.62 -7.05
CA PHE A 229 24.94 16.04 -7.31
C PHE A 229 24.03 16.20 -6.08
N ALA A 230 22.73 16.24 -6.33
CA ALA A 230 21.70 16.28 -5.30
C ALA A 230 20.74 15.10 -5.50
N THR A 231 20.27 14.48 -4.42
CA THR A 231 19.37 13.32 -4.52
C THR A 231 18.03 13.66 -3.88
N VAL A 232 16.97 13.55 -4.68
CA VAL A 232 15.58 13.66 -4.23
C VAL A 232 15.07 12.25 -3.97
N THR A 233 14.34 12.03 -2.88
CA THR A 233 13.89 10.69 -2.49
C THR A 233 12.41 10.46 -2.68
N ASP A 234 11.58 11.49 -2.55
CA ASP A 234 10.13 11.37 -2.58
C ASP A 234 9.47 12.76 -2.56
N LEU A 235 8.19 12.80 -2.93
CA LEU A 235 7.29 13.92 -2.72
C LEU A 235 6.00 13.38 -2.09
N THR A 236 5.57 13.92 -0.96
CA THR A 236 4.32 13.52 -0.30
C THR A 236 3.32 14.68 -0.34
N PRO A 237 2.21 14.57 -1.07
CA PRO A 237 1.15 15.58 -1.08
C PRO A 237 0.16 15.37 0.08
N PHE A 238 -0.34 16.48 0.63
CA PHE A 238 -1.33 16.48 1.71
C PHE A 238 -2.52 17.37 1.36
N ARG A 239 -3.74 16.95 1.73
CA ARG A 239 -5.00 17.69 1.49
C ARG A 239 -5.47 18.46 2.72
N GLY A 240 -4.52 19.04 3.46
CA GLY A 240 -4.79 19.66 4.77
C GLY A 240 -4.83 18.67 5.93
N ASP A 241 -4.31 17.47 5.70
CA ASP A 241 -4.21 16.36 6.64
C ASP A 241 -2.76 16.08 7.09
N ARG A 242 -1.75 16.89 6.74
CA ARG A 242 -0.33 16.60 7.03
C ARG A 242 0.00 16.12 8.45
N GLY A 243 -0.64 16.70 9.48
CA GLY A 243 -0.39 16.35 10.87
C GLY A 243 -1.54 15.61 11.56
N ARG A 244 -2.51 15.10 10.81
CA ARG A 244 -3.72 14.43 11.33
C ARG A 244 -4.11 13.29 10.38
N CYS A 245 -5.19 12.59 10.69
CA CYS A 245 -5.72 11.46 9.94
C CYS A 245 -4.77 10.25 9.85
N VAL A 246 -5.31 9.14 9.39
CA VAL A 246 -4.52 7.98 9.02
C VAL A 246 -3.81 8.23 7.68
N HIS A 247 -2.52 7.93 7.59
CA HIS A 247 -1.72 7.93 6.37
C HIS A 247 -1.23 6.52 6.03
N VAL A 248 -1.31 6.11 4.76
CA VAL A 248 -0.72 4.86 4.29
C VAL A 248 0.35 5.20 3.24
N LEU A 249 1.58 5.29 3.72
CA LEU A 249 2.74 5.77 2.99
C LEU A 249 3.40 4.62 2.21
N ASP A 250 3.48 4.79 0.88
CA ASP A 250 4.05 3.80 -0.03
C ASP A 250 5.59 3.87 -0.07
N ALA A 251 6.23 2.90 0.56
CA ALA A 251 7.66 2.63 0.48
C ALA A 251 7.94 1.31 -0.27
N SER A 252 7.15 1.02 -1.30
CA SER A 252 7.25 -0.21 -2.11
C SER A 252 8.10 -0.03 -3.35
N ARG A 253 8.59 -1.14 -3.91
CA ARG A 253 9.20 -1.13 -5.26
C ARG A 253 9.03 -2.44 -6.01
N SER A 254 8.61 -2.37 -7.28
CA SER A 254 8.46 -3.52 -8.15
C SER A 254 9.72 -4.38 -8.20
N GLY A 255 9.54 -5.67 -7.94
CA GLY A 255 10.62 -6.67 -7.96
C GLY A 255 11.46 -6.73 -6.69
N VAL A 256 11.21 -5.92 -5.66
CA VAL A 256 11.91 -6.09 -4.37
C VAL A 256 11.40 -7.30 -3.61
N SER A 257 12.32 -7.90 -2.90
CA SER A 257 12.14 -9.06 -2.04
C SER A 257 12.48 -8.70 -0.60
N ALA A 258 12.10 -9.52 0.38
CA ALA A 258 12.56 -9.32 1.76
C ALA A 258 14.10 -9.36 1.82
N GLN A 259 14.73 -10.23 1.03
CA GLN A 259 16.19 -10.26 0.88
C GLN A 259 16.77 -8.94 0.37
N THR A 260 16.11 -8.28 -0.59
CA THR A 260 16.56 -7.00 -1.15
C THR A 260 16.63 -5.92 -0.05
N ILE A 261 15.59 -5.80 0.76
CA ILE A 261 15.51 -4.81 1.84
C ILE A 261 16.54 -5.14 2.93
N ALA A 262 16.63 -6.41 3.35
CA ALA A 262 17.60 -6.85 4.36
C ALA A 262 19.07 -6.56 3.95
N GLN A 263 19.36 -6.57 2.64
CA GLN A 263 20.68 -6.26 2.07
C GLN A 263 20.87 -4.77 1.76
N THR A 264 19.84 -3.93 1.96
CA THR A 264 19.88 -2.49 1.68
C THR A 264 19.46 -1.68 2.92
N PRO A 265 20.30 -1.58 3.97
CA PRO A 265 19.91 -0.90 5.22
C PRO A 265 19.46 0.55 5.03
N THR A 266 19.97 1.25 4.02
CA THR A 266 19.56 2.62 3.69
C THR A 266 18.12 2.72 3.21
N TYR A 267 17.62 1.70 2.51
CA TYR A 267 16.20 1.60 2.13
C TYR A 267 15.32 1.59 3.36
N LEU A 268 15.65 0.72 4.32
CA LEU A 268 14.88 0.59 5.55
C LEU A 268 15.00 1.85 6.42
N LYS A 269 16.23 2.38 6.59
CA LYS A 269 16.45 3.64 7.32
C LYS A 269 15.64 4.79 6.74
N ASP A 270 15.69 4.99 5.42
CA ASP A 270 14.94 6.09 4.79
C ASP A 270 13.43 5.85 4.85
N SER A 271 12.96 4.60 4.81
CA SER A 271 11.53 4.28 4.98
C SER A 271 11.05 4.51 6.41
N LEU A 272 11.85 4.17 7.43
CA LEU A 272 11.54 4.44 8.84
C LEU A 272 11.60 5.94 9.18
N SER A 273 12.33 6.75 8.40
CA SER A 273 12.30 8.22 8.53
C SER A 273 10.98 8.87 8.13
N LEU A 274 10.01 8.08 7.66
CA LEU A 274 8.62 8.50 7.49
C LEU A 274 7.82 8.44 8.79
N ASP A 275 8.47 8.10 9.91
CA ASP A 275 7.90 8.07 11.25
C ASP A 275 6.62 7.19 11.35
N PRO A 276 6.72 5.89 11.03
CA PRO A 276 5.58 4.99 11.10
C PRO A 276 5.16 4.71 12.55
N ASP A 277 3.85 4.63 12.77
CA ASP A 277 3.24 3.93 13.91
C ASP A 277 3.07 2.44 13.62
N LEU A 278 3.08 2.06 12.34
CA LEU A 278 2.98 0.67 11.88
C LEU A 278 3.81 0.45 10.61
N VAL A 279 4.58 -0.63 10.57
CA VAL A 279 5.27 -1.10 9.36
C VAL A 279 4.57 -2.33 8.81
N LEU A 280 4.07 -2.25 7.58
CA LEU A 280 3.53 -3.39 6.83
C LEU A 280 4.62 -3.99 5.96
N VAL A 281 4.79 -5.31 6.03
CA VAL A 281 5.75 -6.06 5.20
C VAL A 281 5.03 -7.12 4.38
N PRO A 282 4.40 -6.72 3.26
CA PRO A 282 3.72 -7.65 2.37
C PRO A 282 4.65 -8.14 1.25
N LEU A 283 5.59 -9.03 1.60
CA LEU A 283 6.66 -9.52 0.72
C LEU A 283 6.69 -11.05 0.63
N GLY A 284 7.50 -11.58 -0.28
CA GLY A 284 7.78 -13.02 -0.40
C GLY A 284 7.57 -13.59 -1.79
N PHE A 285 6.75 -12.95 -2.64
CA PHE A 285 6.58 -13.39 -4.03
C PHE A 285 7.87 -13.30 -4.84
N ASN A 286 8.61 -12.20 -4.73
CA ASN A 286 9.88 -12.05 -5.43
C ASN A 286 10.96 -12.96 -4.87
N ASP A 287 11.00 -13.19 -3.55
CA ASP A 287 11.88 -14.20 -2.92
C ASP A 287 11.59 -15.59 -3.52
N ARG A 288 10.31 -15.97 -3.59
CA ARG A 288 9.88 -17.25 -4.17
C ARG A 288 10.22 -17.38 -5.64
N ARG A 289 9.95 -16.35 -6.43
CA ARG A 289 10.23 -16.32 -7.86
C ARG A 289 11.74 -16.37 -8.15
N ALA A 290 12.56 -15.80 -7.26
CA ALA A 290 14.02 -15.88 -7.33
C ALA A 290 14.59 -17.22 -6.83
N GLY A 291 13.77 -18.14 -6.34
CA GLY A 291 14.21 -19.44 -5.84
C GLY A 291 14.87 -19.38 -4.45
N VAL A 292 14.68 -18.30 -3.69
CA VAL A 292 15.13 -18.19 -2.30
C VAL A 292 14.44 -19.29 -1.50
N ARG A 293 15.14 -20.05 -0.66
CA ARG A 293 14.48 -21.09 0.15
C ARG A 293 13.65 -20.43 1.26
N PRO A 294 12.53 -21.02 1.72
CA PRO A 294 11.76 -20.45 2.83
C PRO A 294 12.59 -20.11 4.07
N ALA A 295 13.53 -20.96 4.46
CA ALA A 295 14.43 -20.67 5.59
C ALA A 295 15.30 -19.41 5.35
N ASP A 296 15.72 -19.15 4.11
CA ASP A 296 16.53 -17.98 3.74
C ASP A 296 15.68 -16.70 3.69
N PHE A 297 14.42 -16.83 3.26
CA PHE A 297 13.40 -15.79 3.38
C PHE A 297 13.16 -15.42 4.85
N GLY A 298 12.97 -16.42 5.72
CA GLY A 298 12.85 -16.21 7.16
C GLY A 298 14.05 -15.48 7.77
N ARG A 299 15.28 -15.85 7.38
CA ARG A 299 16.51 -15.12 7.79
C ARG A 299 16.54 -13.67 7.30
N SER A 300 15.95 -13.38 6.15
CA SER A 300 15.83 -12.03 5.62
C SER A 300 14.83 -11.20 6.45
N LEU A 301 13.69 -11.78 6.83
CA LEU A 301 12.74 -11.17 7.77
C LEU A 301 13.38 -10.92 9.15
N ASP A 302 14.11 -11.89 9.70
CA ASP A 302 14.83 -11.73 10.97
C ASP A 302 15.82 -10.56 10.90
N THR A 303 16.46 -10.38 9.73
CA THR A 303 17.40 -9.28 9.51
C THR A 303 16.68 -7.94 9.41
N LEU A 304 15.55 -7.87 8.71
CA LEU A 304 14.72 -6.68 8.62
C LEU A 304 14.25 -6.23 10.01
N VAL A 305 13.68 -7.14 10.81
CA VAL A 305 13.21 -6.85 12.18
C VAL A 305 14.36 -6.33 13.05
N ARG A 306 15.51 -7.04 13.08
CA ARG A 306 16.67 -6.59 13.85
C ARG A 306 17.20 -5.23 13.39
N GLN A 307 17.25 -4.99 12.09
CA GLN A 307 17.70 -3.70 11.56
C GLN A 307 16.74 -2.58 11.95
N ALA A 308 15.43 -2.79 11.86
CA ALA A 308 14.43 -1.81 12.27
C ALA A 308 14.59 -1.43 13.75
N ARG A 309 14.69 -2.43 14.65
CA ARG A 309 14.97 -2.19 16.08
C ARG A 309 16.31 -1.46 16.29
N SER A 310 17.37 -1.85 15.59
CA SER A 310 18.68 -1.18 15.70
C SER A 310 18.68 0.27 15.22
N LEU A 311 17.70 0.64 14.39
CA LEU A 311 17.47 2.00 13.91
C LEU A 311 16.53 2.80 14.83
N GLY A 312 16.09 2.20 15.95
CA GLY A 312 15.26 2.84 16.97
C GLY A 312 13.75 2.75 16.71
N TYR A 313 13.30 1.95 15.73
CA TYR A 313 11.88 1.73 15.52
C TYR A 313 11.33 0.73 16.53
N GLU A 314 10.47 1.17 17.44
CA GLU A 314 9.87 0.32 18.48
C GLU A 314 8.42 -0.09 18.17
N GLY A 315 7.82 0.47 17.11
CA GLY A 315 6.44 0.18 16.75
C GLY A 315 6.19 -1.24 16.21
N PRO A 316 4.91 -1.62 16.03
CA PRO A 316 4.52 -2.90 15.47
C PRO A 316 5.01 -3.12 14.04
N ILE A 317 5.37 -4.37 13.73
CA ILE A 317 5.65 -4.84 12.37
C ILE A 317 4.60 -5.91 12.03
N LEU A 318 3.77 -5.64 11.03
CA LEU A 318 2.82 -6.61 10.51
C LEU A 318 3.38 -7.29 9.26
N LEU A 319 3.68 -8.58 9.37
CA LEU A 319 3.98 -9.43 8.22
C LEU A 319 2.66 -9.81 7.54
N VAL A 320 2.58 -9.63 6.22
CA VAL A 320 1.37 -9.95 5.45
C VAL A 320 1.67 -11.08 4.49
N GLY A 321 1.05 -12.24 4.75
CA GLY A 321 1.06 -13.38 3.84
C GLY A 321 0.12 -13.11 2.68
N TRP A 322 0.66 -12.92 1.48
CA TRP A 322 -0.17 -12.70 0.30
C TRP A 322 -1.05 -13.91 -0.05
N PHE A 323 -1.98 -13.66 -0.99
CA PHE A 323 -2.73 -14.68 -1.70
C PHE A 323 -1.84 -15.82 -2.22
N THR A 324 -2.44 -17.00 -2.45
CA THR A 324 -1.69 -18.14 -3.00
C THR A 324 -1.21 -17.81 -4.42
N PRO A 325 0.12 -17.81 -4.69
CA PRO A 325 0.66 -17.55 -6.01
C PRO A 325 0.36 -18.73 -6.95
N GLY A 326 0.57 -18.54 -8.25
CA GLY A 326 0.48 -19.62 -9.23
C GLY A 326 1.33 -20.85 -8.88
N THR A 327 0.99 -22.00 -9.46
CA THR A 327 1.58 -23.31 -9.13
C THR A 327 3.06 -23.44 -9.50
N ASP A 328 3.62 -22.51 -10.27
CA ASP A 328 5.01 -22.53 -10.69
C ASP A 328 5.93 -22.06 -9.55
N GLY A 329 6.72 -22.96 -8.98
CA GLY A 329 7.73 -22.66 -7.96
C GLY A 329 7.55 -23.38 -6.62
N PRO A 330 8.39 -23.07 -5.61
CA PRO A 330 8.32 -23.69 -4.28
C PRO A 330 6.96 -23.52 -3.62
N ASP A 331 6.60 -24.41 -2.70
CA ASP A 331 5.34 -24.33 -1.97
C ASP A 331 5.24 -23.03 -1.14
N TRP A 332 4.16 -22.29 -1.34
CA TRP A 332 3.89 -21.02 -0.64
C TRP A 332 3.69 -21.24 0.86
N SER A 333 3.17 -22.39 1.27
CA SER A 333 2.98 -22.71 2.68
C SER A 333 4.29 -22.64 3.49
N GLY A 334 5.42 -22.90 2.82
CA GLY A 334 6.74 -22.77 3.42
C GLY A 334 7.07 -21.33 3.82
N TYR A 335 6.67 -20.34 3.03
CA TYR A 335 6.91 -18.91 3.30
C TYR A 335 5.97 -18.40 4.40
N LEU A 336 4.70 -18.78 4.33
CA LEU A 336 3.69 -18.46 5.36
C LEU A 336 4.14 -18.96 6.74
N ARG A 337 4.62 -20.21 6.83
CA ARG A 337 5.22 -20.74 8.08
C ARG A 337 6.39 -19.92 8.60
N GLN A 338 7.18 -19.32 7.71
CA GLN A 338 8.33 -18.51 8.12
C GLN A 338 7.90 -17.13 8.62
N MET A 339 6.82 -16.56 8.10
CA MET A 339 6.20 -15.34 8.63
C MET A 339 5.57 -15.59 10.00
N ALA A 340 4.73 -16.63 10.12
CA ALA A 340 4.09 -17.03 11.38
C ALA A 340 5.14 -17.26 12.49
N ALA A 341 6.21 -18.01 12.20
CA ALA A 341 7.29 -18.25 13.16
C ALA A 341 8.04 -16.98 13.62
N ARG A 342 7.87 -15.83 12.95
CA ARG A 342 8.52 -14.55 13.31
C ARG A 342 7.66 -13.69 14.21
N THR A 343 6.42 -14.09 14.50
CA THR A 343 5.67 -13.50 15.59
C THR A 343 6.41 -13.69 16.91
N ASP A 344 7.29 -14.70 17.05
CA ASP A 344 8.24 -14.88 18.17
C ASP A 344 9.13 -13.68 18.49
N HIS A 345 9.35 -12.77 17.54
CA HIS A 345 10.00 -11.50 17.82
C HIS A 345 9.04 -10.51 18.47
N GLU A 346 9.58 -9.71 19.40
CA GLU A 346 8.80 -8.65 20.05
C GLU A 346 8.31 -7.60 19.04
N GLY A 347 7.03 -7.24 19.18
CA GLY A 347 6.37 -6.27 18.31
C GLY A 347 6.15 -6.76 16.88
N VAL A 348 6.16 -8.08 16.61
CA VAL A 348 5.84 -8.65 15.30
C VAL A 348 4.52 -9.41 15.33
N SER A 349 3.64 -9.09 14.39
CA SER A 349 2.38 -9.80 14.12
C SER A 349 2.37 -10.36 12.68
N PHE A 350 1.47 -11.30 12.42
CA PHE A 350 1.30 -11.93 11.12
C PHE A 350 -0.19 -12.09 10.80
N ILE A 351 -0.53 -11.77 9.55
CA ILE A 351 -1.84 -12.05 8.94
C ILE A 351 -1.64 -12.88 7.66
N ASP A 352 -2.40 -13.97 7.53
CA ASP A 352 -2.45 -14.79 6.32
C ASP A 352 -3.67 -14.44 5.46
N LEU A 353 -3.44 -13.75 4.34
CA LEU A 353 -4.47 -13.43 3.37
C LEU A 353 -4.67 -14.54 2.32
N SER A 354 -3.85 -15.61 2.33
CA SER A 354 -3.96 -16.70 1.35
C SER A 354 -5.25 -17.51 1.45
N ALA A 355 -5.88 -17.51 2.61
CA ALA A 355 -7.15 -18.18 2.87
C ALA A 355 -8.39 -17.35 2.44
N VAL A 356 -8.26 -16.02 2.34
CA VAL A 356 -9.39 -15.11 2.10
C VAL A 356 -9.35 -14.44 0.73
N LEU A 357 -8.20 -14.49 0.06
CA LEU A 357 -8.06 -13.95 -1.28
C LEU A 357 -8.08 -15.08 -2.32
N PRO A 358 -8.68 -14.85 -3.50
CA PRO A 358 -8.69 -15.84 -4.57
C PRO A 358 -7.24 -16.21 -4.94
N ALA A 359 -6.98 -17.47 -5.29
CA ALA A 359 -5.65 -17.85 -5.75
C ALA A 359 -5.29 -17.15 -7.08
N ALA A 360 -4.03 -16.77 -7.24
CA ALA A 360 -3.55 -16.12 -8.45
C ALA A 360 -3.41 -17.14 -9.59
N ARG A 361 -4.49 -17.32 -10.36
CA ARG A 361 -4.59 -18.26 -11.48
C ARG A 361 -4.74 -17.51 -12.81
N PRO A 362 -4.14 -18.01 -13.91
CA PRO A 362 -4.42 -17.50 -15.24
C PRO A 362 -5.93 -17.53 -15.53
N GLY A 363 -6.46 -16.44 -16.08
CA GLY A 363 -7.89 -16.30 -16.41
C GLY A 363 -8.78 -15.81 -15.27
N SER A 364 -8.25 -15.63 -14.05
CA SER A 364 -8.98 -14.98 -12.97
C SER A 364 -9.19 -13.50 -13.25
N ARG A 365 -10.42 -12.98 -13.12
CA ARG A 365 -10.71 -11.55 -13.21
C ARG A 365 -10.00 -10.71 -12.15
N TYR A 366 -9.58 -11.33 -11.04
CA TYR A 366 -8.90 -10.67 -9.93
C TYR A 366 -7.40 -10.46 -10.16
N TYR A 367 -6.80 -11.09 -11.17
CA TYR A 367 -5.36 -11.03 -11.44
C TYR A 367 -5.06 -10.77 -12.92
N ILE A 368 -4.26 -9.74 -13.21
CA ILE A 368 -3.92 -9.27 -14.55
C ILE A 368 -3.13 -10.33 -15.34
N ASP A 369 -2.15 -10.95 -14.68
CA ASP A 369 -1.18 -11.86 -15.30
C ASP A 369 -0.98 -13.14 -14.47
N GLY A 370 -1.94 -13.48 -13.61
CA GLY A 370 -1.82 -14.59 -12.67
C GLY A 370 -0.86 -14.31 -11.49
N LEU A 371 -0.50 -13.03 -11.28
CA LEU A 371 0.23 -12.58 -10.09
C LEU A 371 -0.27 -11.21 -9.60
N HIS A 372 -0.37 -10.21 -10.48
CA HIS A 372 -0.68 -8.84 -10.08
C HIS A 372 -2.19 -8.60 -9.96
N PRO A 373 -2.71 -8.08 -8.84
CA PRO A 373 -4.15 -7.83 -8.68
C PRO A 373 -4.69 -6.81 -9.68
N SER A 374 -5.81 -7.15 -10.32
CA SER A 374 -6.56 -6.26 -11.20
C SER A 374 -7.34 -5.21 -10.40
N ALA A 375 -8.01 -4.27 -11.08
CA ALA A 375 -8.91 -3.31 -10.44
C ALA A 375 -10.03 -3.98 -9.61
N ASP A 376 -10.38 -5.22 -9.92
CA ASP A 376 -11.36 -6.04 -9.17
C ASP A 376 -10.72 -6.75 -7.97
N GLY A 377 -9.42 -7.07 -8.02
CA GLY A 377 -8.70 -7.76 -6.93
C GLY A 377 -8.22 -6.81 -5.83
N GLN A 378 -7.84 -5.58 -6.17
CA GLN A 378 -7.37 -4.58 -5.20
C GLN A 378 -8.35 -4.29 -4.05
N PRO A 379 -9.68 -4.18 -4.27
CA PRO A 379 -10.64 -4.00 -3.19
C PRO A 379 -10.63 -5.12 -2.16
N LEU A 380 -10.44 -6.38 -2.58
CA LEU A 380 -10.43 -7.54 -1.67
C LEU A 380 -9.25 -7.48 -0.69
N ILE A 381 -8.08 -7.07 -1.18
CA ILE A 381 -6.89 -6.86 -0.34
C ILE A 381 -7.17 -5.74 0.66
N ALA A 382 -7.67 -4.60 0.17
CA ALA A 382 -7.93 -3.45 1.01
C ALA A 382 -8.97 -3.75 2.09
N SER A 383 -10.08 -4.40 1.76
CA SER A 383 -11.12 -4.73 2.76
C SER A 383 -10.58 -5.65 3.85
N SER A 384 -9.80 -6.66 3.47
CA SER A 384 -9.19 -7.59 4.43
C SER A 384 -8.24 -6.87 5.39
N LEU A 385 -7.45 -5.90 4.87
CA LEU A 385 -6.55 -5.09 5.68
C LEU A 385 -7.25 -3.93 6.43
N VAL A 386 -8.46 -3.53 6.05
CA VAL A 386 -9.25 -2.57 6.82
C VAL A 386 -9.87 -3.28 8.03
N GLU A 387 -10.46 -4.45 7.83
CA GLU A 387 -11.01 -5.29 8.91
C GLU A 387 -9.95 -5.61 9.97
N ALA A 388 -8.73 -5.86 9.50
CA ALA A 388 -7.52 -6.08 10.28
C ALA A 388 -7.05 -4.92 11.18
N LEU A 389 -7.05 -3.70 10.62
CA LEU A 389 -6.24 -2.59 11.11
C LEU A 389 -7.09 -1.42 11.61
N ALA A 390 -8.41 -1.51 11.45
CA ALA A 390 -9.33 -0.52 11.97
C ALA A 390 -9.68 -0.86 13.43
N PRO A 391 -9.98 0.16 14.26
CA PRO A 391 -10.63 -0.05 15.54
C PRO A 391 -11.94 -0.83 15.36
N GLU A 392 -12.28 -1.66 16.35
CA GLU A 392 -13.60 -2.29 16.43
C GLU A 392 -14.68 -1.21 16.58
N ASP A 393 -15.89 -1.47 16.07
CA ASP A 393 -17.00 -0.57 16.34
C ASP A 393 -17.38 -0.67 17.82
N GLU A 394 -17.55 0.46 18.53
CA GLU A 394 -18.03 0.49 19.92
C GLU A 394 -19.37 -0.27 20.12
N GLN A 395 -20.10 -0.59 19.05
CA GLN A 395 -21.36 -1.32 19.10
C GLN A 395 -21.22 -2.85 19.22
N ASP A 396 -20.03 -3.41 18.97
CA ASP A 396 -19.80 -4.87 18.96
C ASP A 396 -19.11 -5.41 20.22
N THR A 397 -18.89 -4.59 21.25
CA THR A 397 -18.40 -5.11 22.55
C THR A 397 -19.48 -5.95 23.23
N PRO A 398 -19.34 -7.29 23.37
CA PRO A 398 -20.27 -8.08 24.13
C PRO A 398 -19.94 -7.90 25.62
N GLY A 399 -20.65 -6.99 26.28
CA GLY A 399 -20.94 -7.07 27.72
C GLY A 399 -19.96 -6.40 28.68
N SER A 400 -19.95 -5.06 28.73
CA SER A 400 -19.94 -4.39 30.03
C SER A 400 -21.38 -4.31 30.52
N ALA A 401 -21.82 -5.35 31.21
CA ALA A 401 -23.10 -5.34 31.91
C ALA A 401 -23.02 -4.29 33.02
N GLY A 402 -23.52 -3.09 32.70
CA GLY A 402 -23.80 -2.04 33.68
C GLY A 402 -24.63 -2.62 34.82
N THR A 403 -24.08 -2.52 36.02
CA THR A 403 -24.67 -2.93 37.28
C THR A 403 -26.09 -2.42 37.40
N GLY A 404 -26.99 -3.35 37.75
CA GLY A 404 -28.43 -3.18 37.77
C GLY A 404 -28.92 -1.95 38.52
N ARG A 405 -30.01 -1.40 37.96
CA ARG A 405 -30.93 -0.47 38.61
C ARG A 405 -31.34 -1.02 39.98
N ASP A 406 -31.18 -0.17 40.98
CA ASP A 406 -31.78 -0.26 42.30
C ASP A 406 -33.30 0.01 42.19
N PRO A 407 -34.20 -0.89 42.65
CA PRO A 407 -35.62 -0.59 42.74
C PRO A 407 -36.06 -0.54 44.21
N ALA A 408 -35.98 0.63 44.83
CA ALA A 408 -36.67 0.89 46.09
C ALA A 408 -37.02 2.38 46.24
N GLN A 409 -38.11 2.81 45.61
CA GLN A 409 -38.91 3.91 46.12
C GLN A 409 -40.34 3.41 46.31
N GLY A 410 -40.76 3.37 47.57
CA GLY A 410 -42.12 3.01 47.99
C GLY A 410 -43.14 4.07 47.57
N PRO A 411 -44.44 3.73 47.59
CA PRO A 411 -45.48 4.62 47.12
C PRO A 411 -45.75 5.75 48.12
N ASP A 412 -45.70 6.99 47.63
CA ASP A 412 -46.16 8.20 48.32
C ASP A 412 -47.70 8.25 48.28
N GLU A 413 -48.29 8.40 49.46
CA GLU A 413 -49.70 8.28 49.73
C GLU A 413 -50.40 9.62 49.45
N SER A 414 -51.19 9.66 48.39
CA SER A 414 -52.02 10.82 48.01
C SER A 414 -52.99 11.19 49.13
N THR A 415 -52.79 12.39 49.66
CA THR A 415 -53.83 13.16 50.35
C THR A 415 -55.06 13.31 49.45
N ARG A 416 -56.26 13.07 50.02
CA ARG A 416 -57.55 13.53 49.48
C ARG A 416 -58.20 14.48 50.48
N PRO A 417 -59.01 15.45 50.00
CA PRO A 417 -59.60 16.48 50.85
C PRO A 417 -60.93 16.03 51.45
N SER A 418 -61.16 16.36 52.72
CA SER A 418 -62.36 16.97 53.35
C SER A 418 -62.27 16.82 54.86
#